data_AF-A0AB74QJ93-F1
#
_entry.id   AF-A0AB74QJ93-F1
#
_cell.length_a   1.000
_cell.length_b   1.000
_cell.length_c   1.000
_cell.angle_alpha   90.00
_cell.angle_beta   90.00
_cell.angle_gamma   90.00
#
_symmetry.space_group_name_H-M   'P 1'
#
loop_
_entity.id
_entity.type
_entity.pdbx_description
1 polymer ?
#
loop_
_entity_poly.entity_id
_entity_poly.type
_entity_poly.pdbx_seq_one_letter_code
_entity_poly.pdbx_strand_id
1 'polypeptide(L)'
;MEETYKKEIEEKDFNYWLNDAFKSIKCRDEIALKAHLDIEALRNSKDRQKAFEEQINPLKQDKDYLFNATLEGEEPKIDTITPGQEPKINDFGFNFTGVRPHENNNK
;
A
#
# COMPACT_ATOMS: atom_id res chain seq x y z
N MET A 1 -13.36 28.42 -30.77
CA MET A 1 -13.66 28.28 -29.32
C MET A 1 -14.45 27.01 -28.99
N GLU A 2 -14.63 26.05 -29.92
CA GLU A 2 -15.40 24.81 -29.65
C GLU A 2 -14.50 23.59 -29.35
N GLU A 3 -13.28 23.55 -29.91
CA GLU A 3 -12.33 22.44 -29.69
C GLU A 3 -11.76 22.38 -28.27
N THR A 4 -11.71 23.51 -27.56
CA THR A 4 -11.19 23.58 -26.18
C THR A 4 -12.13 22.91 -25.19
N TYR A 5 -13.45 23.04 -25.39
CA TYR A 5 -14.45 22.43 -24.51
C TYR A 5 -14.49 20.91 -24.61
N LYS A 6 -14.35 20.36 -25.83
CA LYS A 6 -14.31 18.91 -26.03
C LYS A 6 -13.08 18.29 -25.36
N LYS A 7 -11.91 18.93 -25.51
CA LYS A 7 -10.67 18.48 -24.85
C LYS A 7 -10.78 18.50 -23.33
N GLU A 8 -11.37 19.55 -22.73
CA GLU A 8 -11.55 19.62 -21.28
C GLU A 8 -12.47 18.52 -20.74
N ILE A 9 -13.52 18.16 -21.48
CA ILE A 9 -14.44 17.09 -21.08
C ILE A 9 -13.72 15.74 -21.13
N GLU A 10 -13.07 15.43 -22.26
CA GLU A 10 -12.32 14.18 -22.43
C GLU A 10 -11.21 14.03 -21.39
N GLU A 11 -10.54 15.14 -21.04
CA GLU A 11 -9.50 15.15 -20.02
C GLU A 11 -10.06 14.91 -18.62
N LYS A 12 -11.24 15.47 -18.30
CA LYS A 12 -11.92 15.20 -17.03
C LYS A 12 -12.38 13.75 -16.92
N ASP A 13 -13.00 13.21 -17.97
CA ASP A 13 -13.42 11.81 -18.04
C ASP A 13 -12.21 10.87 -17.89
N PHE A 14 -11.11 11.17 -18.58
CA PHE A 14 -9.87 10.41 -18.46
C PHE A 14 -9.29 10.47 -17.05
N ASN A 15 -9.19 11.66 -16.45
CA ASN A 15 -8.65 11.81 -15.10
C ASN A 15 -9.54 11.11 -14.05
N TYR A 16 -10.87 11.13 -14.22
CA TYR A 16 -11.78 10.42 -13.34
C TYR A 16 -11.56 8.90 -13.43
N TRP A 17 -11.51 8.37 -14.65
CA TRP A 17 -11.21 6.96 -14.89
C TRP A 17 -9.84 6.55 -14.35
N LEU A 18 -8.81 7.39 -14.55
CA LEU A 18 -7.46 7.11 -14.06
C LEU A 18 -7.42 7.01 -12.53
N ASN A 19 -8.13 7.91 -11.85
CA ASN A 19 -8.23 7.91 -10.39
C ASN A 19 -8.99 6.66 -9.88
N ASP A 20 -10.07 6.27 -10.56
CA ASP A 20 -10.79 5.02 -10.24
C ASP A 20 -9.90 3.78 -10.43
N ALA A 21 -9.14 3.74 -11.54
CA ALA A 21 -8.17 2.70 -11.80
C ALA A 21 -7.09 2.62 -10.70
N PHE A 22 -6.53 3.76 -10.25
CA PHE A 22 -5.58 3.82 -9.13
C PHE A 22 -6.15 3.29 -7.82
N LYS A 23 -7.43 3.56 -7.53
CA LYS A 23 -8.10 3.01 -6.35
C LYS A 23 -8.25 1.50 -6.43
N SER A 24 -8.61 0.97 -7.61
CA SER A 24 -8.78 -0.48 -7.81
C SER A 24 -7.50 -1.29 -7.52
N ILE A 25 -6.34 -0.72 -7.81
CA ILE A 25 -5.03 -1.35 -7.62
C ILE A 25 -4.41 -1.04 -6.24
N LYS A 26 -5.15 -0.37 -5.35
CA LYS A 26 -4.70 0.09 -4.04
C LYS A 26 -3.38 0.85 -4.14
N CYS A 27 -3.25 1.76 -5.10
CA CYS A 27 -2.05 2.59 -5.26
C CYS A 27 -1.75 3.35 -3.95
N ARG A 28 -0.48 3.37 -3.53
CA ARG A 28 -0.02 4.13 -2.35
C ARG A 28 0.37 5.55 -2.74
N ASP A 29 1.08 5.69 -3.86
CA ASP A 29 1.53 6.99 -4.37
C ASP A 29 1.09 7.17 -5.83
N GLU A 30 -0.07 7.80 -6.00
CA GLU A 30 -0.67 8.08 -7.32
C GLU A 30 0.21 9.00 -8.17
N ILE A 31 0.95 9.92 -7.56
CA ILE A 31 1.79 10.88 -8.27
C ILE A 31 2.98 10.16 -8.89
N ALA A 32 3.67 9.35 -8.09
CA ALA A 32 4.81 8.56 -8.55
C ALA A 32 4.39 7.49 -9.57
N LEU A 33 3.24 6.83 -9.35
CA LEU A 33 2.71 5.86 -10.30
C LEU A 33 2.35 6.51 -11.63
N LYS A 34 1.68 7.67 -11.60
CA LYS A 34 1.35 8.44 -12.81
C LYS A 34 2.58 8.84 -13.60
N ALA A 35 3.70 9.15 -12.94
CA ALA A 35 4.97 9.46 -13.60
C ALA A 35 5.60 8.26 -14.32
N HIS A 36 5.21 7.03 -13.97
CA HIS A 36 5.64 5.81 -14.65
C HIS A 36 4.68 5.33 -15.74
N LEU A 37 3.48 5.92 -15.82
CA LEU A 37 2.50 5.58 -16.83
C LEU A 37 2.64 6.45 -18.07
N ASP A 38 2.43 5.81 -19.22
CA ASP A 38 2.35 6.49 -20.50
C ASP A 38 0.91 6.96 -20.75
N ILE A 39 0.65 8.19 -20.34
CA ILE A 39 -0.67 8.83 -20.46
C ILE A 39 -1.09 8.99 -21.92
N GLU A 40 -0.15 9.23 -22.83
CA GLU A 40 -0.47 9.38 -24.26
C GLU A 40 -0.85 8.03 -24.88
N ALA A 41 -0.14 6.96 -24.53
CA ALA A 41 -0.49 5.60 -24.93
C ALA A 41 -1.84 5.16 -24.36
N LEU A 42 -2.16 5.54 -23.11
CA LEU A 42 -3.45 5.26 -22.48
C LEU A 42 -4.60 6.03 -23.16
N ARG A 43 -4.38 7.28 -23.56
CA ARG A 43 -5.39 8.09 -24.28
C ARG A 43 -5.65 7.57 -25.70
N ASN A 44 -4.60 7.10 -26.39
CA ASN A 44 -4.69 6.58 -27.76
C ASN A 44 -5.06 5.09 -27.84
N SER A 45 -5.10 4.39 -26.71
CA SER A 45 -5.42 2.96 -26.67
C SER A 45 -6.89 2.69 -26.95
N LYS A 46 -7.14 1.64 -27.75
CA LYS A 46 -8.48 1.11 -28.01
C LYS A 46 -9.14 0.57 -26.74
N ASP A 47 -8.36 -0.11 -25.91
CA ASP A 47 -8.76 -0.67 -24.61
C ASP A 47 -7.89 -0.08 -23.51
N ARG A 48 -8.31 1.07 -22.96
CA ARG A 48 -7.52 1.81 -21.95
C ARG A 48 -7.22 0.97 -20.71
N GLN A 49 -8.18 0.15 -20.28
CA GLN A 49 -8.03 -0.70 -19.09
C GLN A 49 -6.99 -1.80 -19.31
N LYS A 50 -7.00 -2.44 -20.47
CA LYS A 50 -5.98 -3.44 -20.81
C LYS A 50 -4.59 -2.82 -20.89
N ALA A 51 -4.46 -1.68 -21.57
CA ALA A 51 -3.19 -0.96 -21.67
C ALA A 51 -2.67 -0.50 -20.30
N PHE A 52 -3.56 -0.11 -19.39
CA PHE A 52 -3.22 0.23 -18.02
C PHE A 52 -2.72 -0.98 -17.24
N GLU A 53 -3.42 -2.11 -17.30
CA GLU A 53 -2.96 -3.34 -16.63
C GLU A 53 -1.61 -3.83 -17.15
N GLU A 54 -1.37 -3.74 -18.47
CA GLU A 54 -0.08 -4.07 -19.09
C GLU A 54 1.06 -3.19 -18.57
N GLN A 55 0.80 -1.90 -18.28
CA GLN A 55 1.79 -1.01 -17.68
C GLN A 55 1.92 -1.21 -16.16
N ILE A 56 0.84 -1.55 -15.46
CA ILE A 56 0.82 -1.71 -14.00
C ILE A 56 1.45 -3.03 -13.55
N ASN A 57 1.23 -4.13 -14.27
CA ASN A 57 1.75 -5.46 -13.92
C ASN A 57 3.28 -5.48 -13.68
N PRO A 58 4.12 -4.94 -14.58
CA PRO A 58 5.58 -4.88 -14.33
C PRO A 58 5.92 -3.93 -13.18
N LEU A 59 5.19 -2.82 -13.03
CA LEU A 59 5.40 -1.88 -11.93
C LEU A 59 5.09 -2.50 -10.56
N LYS A 60 4.11 -3.39 -10.46
CA LYS A 60 3.84 -4.14 -9.22
C LYS A 60 4.98 -5.08 -8.82
N GLN A 61 5.75 -5.57 -9.78
CA GLN A 61 6.91 -6.44 -9.51
C GLN A 61 8.18 -5.64 -9.22
N ASP A 62 8.46 -4.62 -10.03
CA ASP A 62 9.69 -3.82 -9.91
C ASP A 62 9.60 -2.75 -8.81
N LYS A 63 8.38 -2.27 -8.52
CA LYS A 63 8.10 -1.11 -7.66
C LYS A 63 6.89 -1.37 -6.78
N ASP A 64 6.89 -2.51 -6.11
CA ASP A 64 5.89 -2.94 -5.14
C ASP A 64 5.56 -1.85 -4.09
N TYR A 65 6.56 -1.08 -3.66
CA TYR A 65 6.45 0.03 -2.70
C TYR A 65 5.51 1.16 -3.14
N LEU A 66 5.23 1.29 -4.45
CA LEU A 66 4.27 2.27 -5.00
C LEU A 66 2.81 1.86 -4.77
N PHE A 67 2.59 0.59 -4.47
CA PHE A 67 1.30 0.03 -4.18
C PHE A 67 1.20 -0.16 -2.67
N ASN A 68 -0.02 -0.13 -2.14
CA ASN A 68 -0.21 -0.73 -0.84
C ASN A 68 -0.01 -2.22 -1.09
N ALA A 69 1.19 -2.72 -0.75
CA ALA A 69 1.40 -4.13 -0.54
C ALA A 69 0.33 -4.53 0.46
N THR A 70 -0.78 -5.08 -0.04
CA THR A 70 -1.53 -6.01 0.76
C THR A 70 -0.48 -7.05 1.12
N LEU A 71 -0.02 -7.00 2.36
CA LEU A 71 0.41 -8.17 3.09
C LEU A 71 -0.79 -9.14 3.11
N GLU A 72 -1.17 -9.65 1.94
CA GLU A 72 -1.92 -10.89 1.79
C GLU A 72 -0.91 -11.98 2.19
N GLY A 73 -0.61 -12.08 3.49
CA GLY A 73 0.42 -12.99 3.95
C GLY A 73 0.71 -12.96 5.44
N GLU A 74 0.75 -11.80 6.08
CA GLU A 74 0.92 -11.72 7.54
C GLU A 74 0.13 -10.54 8.09
N GLU A 75 -1.12 -10.82 8.45
CA GLU A 75 -1.69 -10.14 9.61
C GLU A 75 -0.67 -10.32 10.75
N PRO A 76 -0.24 -9.26 11.46
CA PRO A 76 0.47 -9.47 12.71
C PRO A 76 -0.48 -10.32 13.56
N LYS A 77 -0.08 -11.56 13.85
CA LYS A 77 -0.78 -12.43 14.80
C LYS A 77 -0.76 -11.68 16.13
N ILE A 78 -1.77 -10.86 16.35
CA ILE A 78 -2.08 -10.36 17.67
C ILE A 78 -2.58 -11.59 18.42
N ASP A 79 -1.68 -12.22 19.16
CA ASP A 79 -2.06 -13.26 20.11
C ASP A 79 -3.08 -12.60 21.04
N THR A 80 -4.35 -12.90 20.79
CA THR A 80 -5.46 -12.36 21.55
C THR A 80 -5.28 -12.89 22.96
N ILE A 81 -4.90 -12.01 23.88
CA ILE A 81 -4.72 -12.33 25.29
C ILE A 81 -6.12 -12.61 25.85
N THR A 82 -6.51 -13.88 25.84
CA THR A 82 -7.75 -14.32 26.49
C THR A 82 -7.51 -14.24 28.01
N PRO A 83 -8.33 -13.50 28.77
CA PRO A 83 -8.15 -13.40 30.22
C PRO A 83 -8.42 -14.78 30.84
N GLY A 84 -7.36 -15.46 31.27
CA GLY A 84 -7.44 -16.77 31.93
C GLY A 84 -6.45 -17.83 31.46
N GLN A 85 -5.64 -17.57 30.43
CA GLN A 85 -4.58 -18.49 29.99
C GLN A 85 -3.20 -17.88 30.24
N GLU A 86 -2.30 -18.61 30.91
CA GLU A 86 -0.91 -18.18 31.10
C GLU A 86 -0.25 -17.92 29.74
N PRO A 87 0.26 -16.71 29.48
CA PRO A 87 0.90 -16.40 28.23
C PRO A 87 2.28 -17.06 28.18
N LYS A 88 2.46 -18.02 27.26
CA LYS A 88 3.79 -18.49 26.87
C LYS A 88 4.42 -17.43 25.96
N ILE A 89 4.97 -16.39 26.58
CA ILE A 89 5.80 -15.38 25.92
C ILE A 89 7.14 -15.99 25.53
N ASN A 90 7.21 -16.60 24.34
CA ASN A 90 8.47 -16.81 23.66
C ASN A 90 8.56 -15.73 22.56
N ASP A 91 9.60 -14.90 22.59
CA ASP A 91 9.95 -13.89 21.57
C ASP A 91 9.39 -12.45 21.66
N PHE A 92 9.25 -11.90 22.88
CA PHE A 92 9.39 -10.45 23.06
C PHE A 92 10.74 -10.15 23.73
N GLY A 93 11.75 -9.83 22.92
CA GLY A 93 13.09 -9.41 23.34
C GLY A 93 13.13 -8.01 23.97
N PHE A 94 12.30 -7.73 24.96
CA PHE A 94 12.41 -6.54 25.80
C PHE A 94 13.25 -6.87 27.04
N ASN A 95 14.57 -6.63 26.95
CA ASN A 95 15.45 -6.67 28.12
C ASN A 95 15.23 -5.43 29.00
N PHE A 96 14.11 -5.36 29.71
CA PHE A 96 14.05 -4.60 30.95
C PHE A 96 14.73 -5.45 32.03
N THR A 97 16.06 -5.37 32.10
CA THR A 97 16.78 -5.82 33.30
C THR A 97 16.38 -4.87 34.43
N GLY A 98 15.28 -5.22 35.10
CA GLY A 98 14.81 -4.54 36.29
C GLY A 98 15.95 -4.39 37.29
N VAL A 99 16.06 -3.20 37.87
CA VAL A 99 16.89 -2.91 39.03
C VAL A 99 16.61 -4.00 40.08
N ARG A 100 17.61 -4.85 40.35
CA ARG A 100 17.53 -5.85 41.43
C ARG A 100 17.51 -5.11 42.77
N PRO A 101 16.53 -5.29 43.65
CA PRO A 101 16.67 -4.83 45.03
C PRO A 101 17.80 -5.64 45.69
N HIS A 102 18.74 -4.96 46.34
CA HIS A 102 19.73 -5.63 47.18
C HIS A 102 19.01 -6.13 48.44
N GLU A 103 18.99 -7.44 48.66
CA GLU A 103 18.60 -8.01 49.94
C GLU A 103 19.71 -7.71 50.95
N ASN A 104 19.49 -6.76 51.85
CA ASN A 104 20.32 -6.57 53.04
C ASN A 104 19.93 -7.61 54.10
N ASN A 105 20.51 -8.81 53.99
CA ASN A 105 20.63 -9.69 55.15
C ASN A 105 21.94 -9.34 55.87
N ASN A 106 21.85 -8.54 56.94
CA ASN A 106 22.93 -8.50 57.92
C ASN A 106 22.42 -9.01 59.27
N LYS A 107 23.25 -9.87 59.83
CA LYS A 107 23.09 -10.72 61.00
C LYS A 107 23.45 -9.97 62.28
#